data_AF-A0A662DBV4-F1
#
_entry.id   AF-A0A662DBV4-F1
#
_cell.length_a   1.000
_cell.length_b   1.000
_cell.length_c   1.000
_cell.angle_alpha   90.00
_cell.angle_beta   90.00
_cell.angle_gamma   90.00
#
_symmetry.space_group_name_H-M   'P 1'
#
loop_
_entity.id
_entity.type
_entity.pdbx_description
1 polymer ?
#
loop_
_entity_poly.entity_id
_entity_poly.type
_entity_poly.pdbx_seq_one_letter_code
_entity_poly.pdbx_strand_id
1 'polypeptide(L)'
;MFDLSRRKRRFKKIFNRTKPVRIDVSVTEDREKIVLHRLFEDSDKKDLDKIEQIVQCYMEKYTEPIRIENPYKYKQRMAETYPFHPLLLETLTQIYEAATERQDIRGMMNVLAEMVKENYDKRDLLLICDLDERFSFSVPEGKKKRL
;
A
#
# COMPACT_ATOMS: atom_id res chain seq x y z
N MET A 1 30.95 2.05 -19.49
CA MET A 1 31.05 1.87 -18.02
C MET A 1 29.89 2.64 -17.41
N PHE A 2 28.83 1.94 -16.98
CA PHE A 2 27.58 2.55 -16.55
C PHE A 2 27.71 3.14 -15.13
N ASP A 3 27.51 4.45 -15.01
CA ASP A 3 27.55 5.20 -13.76
C ASP A 3 26.28 4.94 -12.92
N LEU A 4 26.44 4.15 -11.86
CA LEU A 4 25.39 3.77 -10.92
C LEU A 4 25.02 4.89 -9.91
N SER A 5 25.51 6.11 -10.08
CA SER A 5 25.42 7.16 -9.04
C SER A 5 24.22 8.10 -9.14
N ARG A 6 23.30 7.92 -10.11
CA ARG A 6 22.13 8.80 -10.26
C ARG A 6 20.83 8.33 -9.57
N ARG A 7 20.74 7.08 -9.07
CA ARG A 7 19.52 6.58 -8.39
C ARG A 7 19.34 7.05 -6.94
N LYS A 8 20.30 7.79 -6.36
CA LYS A 8 20.39 8.01 -4.91
C LYS A 8 19.89 9.38 -4.39
N ARG A 9 19.15 10.17 -5.20
CA ARG A 9 18.77 11.55 -4.84
C ARG A 9 17.28 11.85 -4.62
N ARG A 10 16.38 10.86 -4.52
CA ARG A 10 14.97 11.10 -4.12
C ARG A 10 14.46 10.41 -2.85
N PHE A 11 15.27 9.60 -2.17
CA PHE A 11 14.82 8.86 -0.96
C PHE A 11 15.41 9.38 0.36
N LYS A 12 15.97 10.59 0.37
CA LYS A 12 16.61 11.16 1.56
C LYS A 12 15.65 12.09 2.31
N LYS A 13 14.59 11.52 2.88
CA LYS A 13 13.76 12.17 3.94
C LYS A 13 12.78 11.25 4.69
N ILE A 14 12.74 9.95 4.39
CA ILE A 14 11.82 8.96 5.01
C ILE A 14 12.09 8.62 6.50
N PHE A 15 12.99 9.32 7.19
CA PHE A 15 13.19 9.13 8.62
C PHE A 15 12.79 10.39 9.40
N ASN A 16 11.79 10.20 10.27
CA ASN A 16 11.20 11.15 11.21
C ASN A 16 10.25 12.21 10.64
N ARG A 17 8.93 12.05 10.91
CA ARG A 17 8.19 12.88 11.90
C ARG A 17 6.71 12.51 11.98
N THR A 18 6.28 12.17 13.20
CA THR A 18 4.89 11.96 13.62
C THR A 18 4.15 13.30 13.70
N LYS A 19 3.05 13.47 12.95
CA LYS A 19 1.99 14.45 13.25
C LYS A 19 0.63 13.73 13.23
N PRO A 20 -0.25 13.96 14.21
CA PRO A 20 -1.55 13.32 14.26
C PRO A 20 -2.53 14.00 13.29
N VAL A 21 -3.08 13.23 12.34
CA VAL A 21 -4.21 13.63 11.51
C VAL A 21 -5.47 12.99 12.11
N ARG A 22 -6.50 13.79 12.39
CA ARG A 22 -7.82 13.34 12.85
C ARG A 22 -8.80 13.51 11.69
N ILE A 23 -9.23 12.41 11.10
CA ILE A 23 -10.34 12.33 10.15
C ILE A 23 -11.08 11.05 10.53
N ASP A 24 -12.41 11.11 10.64
CA ASP A 24 -13.26 10.04 11.17
C ASP A 24 -13.99 9.39 9.99
N VAL A 25 -13.46 8.26 9.47
CA VAL A 25 -14.14 7.33 8.55
C VAL A 25 -13.54 5.94 8.73
N SER A 26 -14.36 4.91 8.99
CA SER A 26 -14.05 3.49 9.31
C SER A 26 -12.57 3.11 9.60
N VAL A 27 -12.33 2.35 10.68
CA VAL A 27 -10.98 1.96 11.14
C VAL A 27 -10.02 1.49 10.02
N THR A 28 -10.53 0.84 8.97
CA THR A 28 -9.76 0.43 7.78
C THR A 28 -9.36 1.60 6.90
N GLU A 29 -10.29 2.49 6.52
CA GLU A 29 -10.00 3.66 5.70
C GLU A 29 -9.02 4.62 6.40
N ASP A 30 -9.17 4.80 7.72
CA ASP A 30 -8.24 5.59 8.52
C ASP A 30 -6.82 4.99 8.48
N ARG A 31 -6.70 3.66 8.52
CA ARG A 31 -5.40 2.99 8.40
C ARG A 31 -4.79 3.16 7.02
N GLU A 32 -5.57 3.00 5.95
CA GLU A 32 -5.10 3.21 4.57
C GLU A 32 -4.57 4.64 4.39
N LYS A 33 -5.28 5.65 4.91
CA LYS A 33 -4.83 7.06 4.93
C LYS A 33 -3.54 7.23 5.73
N ILE A 34 -3.44 6.64 6.92
CA ILE A 34 -2.22 6.68 7.75
C ILE A 34 -1.03 6.05 7.01
N VAL A 35 -1.23 4.92 6.35
CA VAL A 35 -0.21 4.23 5.55
C VAL A 35 0.30 5.15 4.45
N LEU A 36 -0.62 5.73 3.65
CA LEU A 36 -0.28 6.62 2.56
C LEU A 36 0.49 7.86 3.04
N HIS A 37 0.00 8.53 4.09
CA HIS A 37 0.66 9.72 4.64
C HIS A 37 2.05 9.42 5.21
N ARG A 38 2.29 8.20 5.71
CA ARG A 38 3.59 7.81 6.24
C ARG A 38 4.59 7.45 5.15
N LEU A 39 4.14 6.85 4.06
CA LEU A 39 4.99 6.41 2.97
C LEU A 39 5.25 7.51 1.92
N PHE A 40 4.34 8.46 1.78
CA PHE A 40 4.39 9.51 0.77
C PHE A 40 4.21 10.89 1.40
N GLU A 41 5.29 11.66 1.48
CA GLU A 41 5.30 13.03 2.05
C GLU A 41 4.47 14.03 1.22
N ASP A 42 4.29 13.78 -0.08
CA ASP A 42 3.57 14.62 -1.03
C ASP A 42 2.26 13.95 -1.52
N SER A 43 1.55 13.21 -0.65
CA SER A 43 0.27 12.56 -1.00
C SER A 43 -0.77 13.52 -1.62
N ASP A 44 -0.63 14.81 -1.34
CA ASP A 44 -1.55 15.86 -1.77
C ASP A 44 -1.16 16.46 -3.13
N LYS A 45 0.03 16.17 -3.66
CA LYS A 45 0.52 16.59 -4.99
C LYS A 45 0.43 15.46 -6.01
N LYS A 46 -0.63 14.67 -5.93
CA LYS A 46 -0.93 13.63 -6.88
C LYS A 46 -1.42 14.24 -8.20
N ASP A 47 -0.87 13.76 -9.31
CA ASP A 47 -1.41 14.05 -10.64
C ASP A 47 -2.71 13.25 -10.80
N LEU A 48 -3.84 13.89 -10.50
CA LEU A 48 -5.16 13.24 -10.46
C LEU A 48 -5.57 12.70 -11.83
N ASP A 49 -5.24 13.41 -12.91
CA ASP A 49 -5.55 12.99 -14.28
C ASP A 49 -4.78 11.70 -14.62
N LYS A 50 -3.49 11.65 -14.27
CA LYS A 50 -2.69 10.44 -14.44
C LYS A 50 -3.22 9.26 -13.61
N ILE A 51 -3.61 9.50 -12.37
CA ILE A 51 -4.18 8.45 -11.51
C ILE A 51 -5.49 7.94 -12.10
N GLU A 52 -6.37 8.83 -12.55
CA GLU A 52 -7.63 8.43 -13.15
C GLU A 52 -7.40 7.58 -14.40
N GLN A 53 -6.45 7.95 -15.26
CA GLN A 53 -6.09 7.16 -16.44
C GLN A 53 -5.58 5.76 -16.06
N ILE A 54 -4.65 5.67 -15.09
CA ILE A 54 -4.14 4.37 -14.62
C ILE A 54 -5.30 3.54 -14.06
N VAL A 55 -6.08 4.09 -13.14
CA VAL A 55 -7.20 3.38 -12.51
C VAL A 55 -8.20 2.91 -13.56
N GLN A 56 -8.54 3.74 -14.55
CA GLN A 56 -9.44 3.38 -15.64
C GLN A 56 -8.90 2.19 -16.43
N CYS A 57 -7.61 2.18 -16.78
CA CYS A 57 -6.97 1.05 -17.48
C CYS A 57 -7.00 -0.26 -16.69
N TYR A 58 -6.97 -0.20 -15.35
CA TYR A 58 -7.16 -1.40 -14.52
C TYR A 58 -8.64 -1.80 -14.43
N MET A 59 -9.55 -0.83 -14.30
CA MET A 59 -10.99 -1.06 -14.28
C MET A 59 -11.49 -1.81 -15.53
N GLU A 60 -10.95 -1.46 -16.70
CA GLU A 60 -11.26 -2.11 -17.98
C GLU A 60 -10.80 -3.57 -18.07
N LYS A 61 -9.82 -3.97 -17.25
CA LYS A 61 -9.34 -5.36 -17.19
C LYS A 61 -10.20 -6.25 -16.30
N TYR A 62 -11.09 -5.67 -15.47
CA TYR A 62 -12.07 -6.43 -14.73
C TYR A 62 -13.23 -6.83 -15.65
N THR A 63 -13.02 -7.93 -16.35
CA THR A 63 -14.03 -8.60 -17.17
C THR A 63 -14.46 -9.91 -16.53
N GLU A 64 -15.52 -10.52 -17.06
CA GLU A 64 -15.94 -11.86 -16.63
C GLU A 64 -14.74 -12.85 -16.63
N PRO A 65 -14.66 -13.73 -15.61
CA PRO A 65 -15.66 -13.99 -14.57
C PRO A 65 -15.56 -13.08 -13.34
N ILE A 66 -14.67 -12.08 -13.34
CA ILE A 66 -14.45 -11.20 -12.18
C ILE A 66 -15.55 -10.13 -12.16
N ARG A 67 -16.40 -10.18 -11.15
CA ARG A 67 -17.49 -9.22 -10.95
C ARG A 67 -17.18 -8.28 -9.80
N ILE A 68 -17.10 -6.99 -10.10
CA ILE A 68 -17.06 -5.94 -9.09
C ILE A 68 -18.50 -5.48 -8.86
N GLU A 69 -19.02 -5.68 -7.65
CA GLU A 69 -20.42 -5.35 -7.30
C GLU A 69 -20.77 -3.88 -7.57
N ASN A 70 -19.85 -2.96 -7.25
CA ASN A 70 -19.99 -1.54 -7.51
C ASN A 70 -18.73 -0.98 -8.17
N PRO A 71 -18.65 -1.00 -9.51
CA PRO A 71 -17.48 -0.53 -10.26
C PRO A 71 -17.11 0.92 -9.98
N TYR A 72 -18.11 1.78 -9.80
CA TYR A 72 -17.88 3.20 -9.50
C TYR A 72 -17.21 3.39 -8.14
N LYS A 73 -17.74 2.76 -7.09
CA LYS A 73 -17.16 2.82 -5.74
C LYS A 73 -15.77 2.19 -5.71
N TYR A 74 -15.56 1.10 -6.44
CA TYR A 74 -14.25 0.46 -6.52
C TYR A 74 -13.22 1.34 -7.25
N LYS A 75 -13.61 1.97 -8.35
CA LYS A 75 -12.79 2.98 -9.06
C LYS A 75 -12.35 4.10 -8.12
N GLN A 76 -13.29 4.65 -7.34
CA GLN A 76 -12.97 5.69 -6.34
C GLN A 76 -11.95 5.18 -5.31
N ARG A 77 -12.17 3.98 -4.77
CA ARG A 77 -11.25 3.38 -3.80
C ARG A 77 -9.86 3.14 -4.37
N MET A 78 -9.74 2.70 -5.63
CA MET A 78 -8.45 2.56 -6.31
C MET A 78 -7.70 3.90 -6.42
N ALA A 79 -8.41 5.00 -6.69
CA ALA A 79 -7.82 6.33 -6.75
C ALA A 79 -7.37 6.82 -5.35
N GLU A 80 -8.20 6.61 -4.33
CA GLU A 80 -7.90 6.97 -2.94
C GLU A 80 -6.69 6.23 -2.38
N THR A 81 -6.57 4.94 -2.70
CA THR A 81 -5.48 4.06 -2.24
C THR A 81 -4.21 4.12 -3.08
N TYR A 82 -4.22 4.85 -4.20
CA TYR A 82 -3.06 5.04 -5.06
C TYR A 82 -1.82 5.51 -4.27
N PRO A 83 -0.64 4.90 -4.45
CA PRO A 83 -0.24 3.97 -5.52
C PRO A 83 -0.45 2.48 -5.21
N PHE A 84 -1.17 2.14 -4.15
CA PHE A 84 -1.48 0.76 -3.81
C PHE A 84 -2.81 0.34 -4.42
N HIS A 85 -2.88 -0.90 -4.86
CA HIS A 85 -4.15 -1.51 -5.20
C HIS A 85 -4.98 -1.80 -3.92
N PRO A 86 -6.31 -1.58 -3.90
CA PRO A 86 -7.13 -1.80 -2.70
C PRO A 86 -6.94 -3.19 -2.09
N LEU A 87 -7.00 -4.23 -2.93
CA LEU A 87 -6.84 -5.63 -2.50
C LEU A 87 -5.51 -5.89 -1.77
N LEU A 88 -4.43 -5.19 -2.14
CA LEU A 88 -3.13 -5.32 -1.46
C LEU A 88 -3.21 -4.83 -0.01
N LEU A 89 -3.79 -3.65 0.20
CA LEU A 89 -3.95 -3.07 1.54
C LEU A 89 -4.90 -3.92 2.39
N GLU A 90 -6.00 -4.41 1.81
CA GLU A 90 -6.94 -5.30 2.48
C GLU A 90 -6.27 -6.59 2.94
N THR A 91 -5.55 -7.25 2.03
CA THR A 91 -4.90 -8.53 2.30
C THR A 91 -3.85 -8.39 3.42
N LEU A 92 -2.99 -7.37 3.33
CA LEU A 92 -2.00 -7.12 4.38
C LEU A 92 -2.65 -6.73 5.70
N THR A 93 -3.71 -5.93 5.68
CA THR A 93 -4.46 -5.60 6.91
C THR A 93 -4.99 -6.86 7.58
N GLN A 94 -5.65 -7.75 6.82
CA GLN A 94 -6.18 -9.01 7.35
C GLN A 94 -5.09 -9.93 7.91
N ILE A 95 -3.95 -10.06 7.21
CA ILE A 95 -2.83 -10.89 7.67
C ILE A 95 -2.28 -10.37 9.01
N TYR A 96 -2.03 -9.07 9.11
CA TYR A 96 -1.42 -8.49 10.32
C TYR A 96 -2.40 -8.38 11.49
N GLU A 97 -3.70 -8.20 11.22
CA GLU A 97 -4.74 -8.31 12.24
C GLU A 97 -4.87 -9.74 12.77
N ALA A 98 -4.83 -10.74 11.90
CA ALA A 98 -4.94 -12.15 12.31
C ALA A 98 -3.69 -12.64 13.08
N ALA A 99 -2.51 -12.14 12.74
CA ALA A 99 -1.25 -12.59 13.32
C ALA A 99 -0.95 -12.01 14.71
N THR A 100 -1.61 -10.93 15.13
CA THR A 100 -1.22 -10.18 16.32
C THR A 100 -2.39 -9.91 17.28
N GLU A 101 -2.24 -10.26 18.56
CA GLU A 101 -3.17 -9.79 19.63
C GLU A 101 -3.08 -8.26 19.83
N ARG A 102 -2.04 -7.62 19.27
CA ARG A 102 -1.87 -6.16 19.20
C ARG A 102 -1.73 -5.75 17.75
N GLN A 103 -2.69 -5.01 17.19
CA GLN A 103 -2.74 -4.43 15.83
C GLN A 103 -1.39 -3.86 15.34
N ASP A 104 -0.44 -4.69 14.90
CA ASP A 104 0.92 -4.23 14.62
C ASP A 104 1.04 -3.71 13.19
N ILE A 105 0.54 -2.48 13.01
CA ILE A 105 0.69 -1.68 11.79
C ILE A 105 2.17 -1.51 11.41
N ARG A 106 3.15 -1.67 12.33
CA ARG A 106 4.57 -1.48 11.99
C ARG A 106 5.09 -2.58 11.08
N GLY A 107 4.71 -3.83 11.30
CA GLY A 107 5.09 -4.94 10.43
C GLY A 107 4.58 -4.73 9.01
N MET A 108 3.29 -4.42 8.88
CA MET A 108 2.67 -4.06 7.62
C MET A 108 3.38 -2.87 6.94
N MET A 109 3.69 -1.81 7.69
CA MET A 109 4.39 -0.64 7.18
C MET A 109 5.79 -0.95 6.64
N ASN A 110 6.53 -1.84 7.29
CA ASN A 110 7.86 -2.23 6.83
C ASN A 110 7.79 -2.97 5.47
N VAL A 111 6.82 -3.89 5.33
CA VAL A 111 6.58 -4.60 4.08
C VAL A 111 6.20 -3.63 2.96
N LEU A 112 5.26 -2.73 3.23
CA LEU A 112 4.83 -1.73 2.25
C LEU A 112 5.97 -0.76 1.88
N ALA A 113 6.77 -0.31 2.85
CA ALA A 113 7.90 0.57 2.60
C ALA A 113 8.96 -0.06 1.68
N GLU A 114 9.28 -1.34 1.90
CA GLU A 114 10.26 -2.03 1.05
C GLU A 114 9.70 -2.29 -0.36
N MET A 115 8.43 -2.71 -0.47
CA MET A 115 7.76 -2.82 -1.78
C MET A 115 7.79 -1.49 -2.56
N VAL A 116 7.44 -0.38 -1.90
CA VAL A 116 7.49 0.95 -2.53
C VAL A 116 8.90 1.25 -3.02
N LYS A 117 9.92 1.03 -2.18
CA LYS A 117 11.33 1.27 -2.53
C LYS A 117 11.78 0.43 -3.74
N GLU A 118 11.30 -0.79 -3.89
CA GLU A 118 11.70 -1.68 -4.97
C GLU A 118 10.94 -1.46 -6.29
N ASN A 119 9.66 -1.07 -6.21
CA ASN A 119 8.74 -1.15 -7.34
C ASN A 119 8.12 0.19 -7.76
N TYR A 120 8.13 1.24 -6.92
CA TYR A 120 7.40 2.47 -7.19
C TYR A 120 7.79 3.19 -8.49
N ASP A 121 9.07 3.15 -8.86
CA ASP A 121 9.56 3.76 -10.12
C ASP A 121 9.39 2.83 -11.35
N LYS A 122 8.95 1.57 -11.15
CA LYS A 122 8.87 0.53 -12.19
C LYS A 122 7.44 0.14 -12.55
N ARG A 123 6.48 0.45 -11.68
CA ARG A 123 5.09 0.03 -11.76
C ARG A 123 4.18 1.24 -11.65
N ASP A 124 3.11 1.25 -12.44
CA ASP A 124 2.11 2.32 -12.37
C ASP A 124 1.18 2.17 -11.16
N LEU A 125 1.00 0.94 -10.67
CA LEU A 125 0.20 0.58 -9.49
C LEU A 125 0.84 -0.64 -8.79
N LEU A 126 0.94 -0.60 -7.46
CA LEU A 126 1.51 -1.68 -6.66
C LEU A 126 0.46 -2.74 -6.34
N LEU A 127 0.70 -3.98 -6.79
CA LEU A 127 -0.21 -5.11 -6.66
C LEU A 127 0.27 -6.11 -5.60
N ILE A 128 -0.59 -7.06 -5.23
CA ILE A 128 -0.23 -8.20 -4.36
C ILE A 128 0.94 -8.98 -4.94
N CYS A 129 0.96 -9.21 -6.26
CA CYS A 129 2.02 -9.96 -6.91
C CYS A 129 3.38 -9.24 -6.92
N ASP A 130 3.44 -7.98 -6.52
CA ASP A 130 4.70 -7.25 -6.31
C ASP A 130 5.26 -7.46 -4.88
N LEU A 131 4.58 -8.23 -4.03
CA LEU A 131 5.13 -8.69 -2.75
C LEU A 131 6.18 -9.76 -3.01
N ASP A 132 7.36 -9.56 -2.45
CA ASP A 132 8.41 -10.57 -2.39
C ASP A 132 8.12 -11.59 -1.28
N GLU A 133 8.36 -12.87 -1.55
CA GLU A 133 8.21 -13.95 -0.57
C GLU A 133 9.06 -13.72 0.68
N ARG A 134 10.18 -13.00 0.57
CA ARG A 134 11.07 -12.65 1.69
C ARG A 134 10.37 -11.84 2.79
N PHE A 135 9.24 -11.22 2.50
CA PHE A 135 8.48 -10.43 3.47
C PHE A 135 7.66 -11.29 4.45
N SER A 136 7.48 -12.58 4.17
CA SER A 136 6.77 -13.53 5.04
C SER A 136 7.43 -13.74 6.41
N PHE A 137 8.74 -13.51 6.54
CA PHE A 137 9.49 -13.64 7.80
C PHE A 137 9.27 -12.48 8.80
N SER A 138 8.52 -11.44 8.41
CA SER A 138 8.23 -10.27 9.26
C SER A 138 6.90 -10.38 10.01
N VAL A 139 6.07 -11.36 9.67
CA VAL A 139 4.86 -11.67 10.44
C VAL A 139 5.33 -12.42 11.68
N PRO A 140 5.22 -11.85 12.89
CA PRO A 140 5.65 -12.56 14.09
C PRO A 140 4.86 -13.87 14.18
N GLU A 141 5.55 -15.00 14.25
CA GLU A 141 4.90 -16.28 14.54
C GLU A 141 4.13 -16.10 15.86
N GLY A 142 2.80 -16.10 15.76
CA GLY A 142 1.94 -16.15 16.92
C GLY A 142 2.38 -17.35 17.75
N LYS A 143 2.81 -17.11 18.99
CA LYS A 143 3.25 -18.18 19.89
C LYS A 143 2.16 -19.25 19.90
N LYS A 144 2.42 -20.41 19.30
CA LYS A 144 1.57 -21.59 19.46
C LYS A 144 1.38 -21.81 20.96
N LYS A 145 0.17 -21.58 21.47
CA LYS A 145 -0.20 -22.04 22.80
C LYS A 145 -0.02 -23.56 22.79
N ARG A 146 1.04 -24.02 23.46
CA ARG A 146 1.14 -25.41 23.91
C ARG A 146 -0.01 -25.59 24.89
N LEU A 147 -1.07 -26.24 24.44
CA LEU A 147 -1.98 -26.99 25.31
C LEU A 147 -1.35 -28.36 25.56
#